data_AF-A0A960KX81-F1
#
_entry.id   AF-A0A960KX81-F1
#
_cell.length_a   1.000
_cell.length_b   1.000
_cell.length_c   1.000
_cell.angle_alpha   90.00
_cell.angle_beta   90.00
_cell.angle_gamma   90.00
#
_symmetry.space_group_name_H-M   'P 1'
#
loop_
_entity.id
_entity.type
_entity.pdbx_description
1 polymer ?
#
loop_
_entity_poly.entity_id
_entity_poly.type
_entity_poly.pdbx_seq_one_letter_code
_entity_poly.pdbx_strand_id
1 'polypeptide(L)'
;MVRPLPKPDLDWARQLIRSIRLNRSVGFLFTLVIMWPIIFAYSPLWAAVLAIHSLVWPHFVYYRTFHARSPLREEVKYIFADNALLGFWLGLGGFPVPLIALYLTTVTINTTIMGGITLFARGFGFMLFGCVLGGWMQGWHFFANLPTYGTVLTIIGLWLYGGMISHYSYTQAQGLIQVKRYLKQRNAELEALDEIVQTLNRETDYNRLLRTLLEKGMLLFPNSERAFFLEFDALTHKARTTASIGFPENFDAEGRPDLSLLED
;
A
#
# COMPACT_ATOMS: atom_id res chain seq x y z
N MET A 1 -20.04 9.12 -2.62
CA MET A 1 -19.40 8.39 -1.50
C MET A 1 -18.08 7.83 -1.97
N VAL A 2 -16.95 8.40 -1.52
CA VAL A 2 -15.60 7.90 -1.85
C VAL A 2 -15.43 6.54 -1.18
N ARG A 3 -15.29 5.45 -1.95
CA ARG A 3 -14.88 4.15 -1.39
C ARG A 3 -13.50 4.36 -0.76
N PRO A 4 -13.32 4.13 0.55
CA PRO A 4 -11.99 4.21 1.15
C PRO A 4 -11.06 3.26 0.41
N LEU A 5 -9.82 3.69 0.19
CA LEU A 5 -8.75 2.83 -0.33
C LEU A 5 -8.81 1.50 0.45
N PRO A 6 -8.77 0.34 -0.24
CA PRO A 6 -8.88 -0.94 0.42
C PRO A 6 -7.82 -0.99 1.51
N LYS A 7 -8.26 -1.14 2.77
CA LYS A 7 -7.33 -1.37 3.87
C LYS A 7 -6.45 -2.54 3.45
N PRO A 8 -5.12 -2.45 3.65
CA PRO A 8 -4.25 -3.57 3.32
C PRO A 8 -4.85 -4.84 3.92
N ASP A 9 -5.13 -5.81 3.06
CA ASP A 9 -5.71 -7.08 3.48
C ASP A 9 -4.83 -7.67 4.59
N LEU A 10 -5.46 -8.29 5.58
CA LEU A 10 -4.74 -8.97 6.67
C LEU A 10 -3.73 -9.98 6.10
N ASP A 11 -4.05 -10.58 4.95
CA ASP A 11 -3.17 -11.50 4.24
C ASP A 11 -1.96 -10.81 3.62
N TRP A 12 -2.11 -9.61 3.05
CA TRP A 12 -0.97 -8.80 2.60
C TRP A 12 -0.06 -8.44 3.78
N ALA A 13 -0.65 -8.08 4.93
CA ALA A 13 0.13 -7.66 6.10
C ALA A 13 0.96 -8.84 6.65
N ARG A 14 0.37 -10.04 6.64
CA ARG A 14 1.06 -11.28 7.02
C ARG A 14 2.14 -11.69 6.03
N GLN A 15 1.94 -11.51 4.73
CA GLN A 15 2.98 -11.75 3.72
C GLN A 15 4.17 -10.82 3.91
N LEU A 16 3.91 -9.53 4.16
CA LEU A 16 4.97 -8.56 4.47
C LEU A 16 5.74 -8.94 5.75
N ILE A 17 5.06 -9.39 6.80
CA ILE A 17 5.73 -9.84 8.03
C ILE A 17 6.62 -11.06 7.79
N ARG A 18 6.22 -11.98 6.90
CA ARG A 18 7.06 -13.13 6.53
C ARG A 18 8.35 -12.70 5.82
N SER A 19 8.27 -11.74 4.88
CA SER A 19 9.48 -11.22 4.21
C SER A 19 10.38 -10.44 5.18
N ILE A 20 9.79 -9.63 6.06
CA ILE A 20 10.53 -8.91 7.11
C ILE A 20 11.25 -9.88 8.04
N ARG A 21 10.62 -10.99 8.45
CA ARG A 21 11.26 -12.01 9.29
C ARG A 21 12.56 -12.53 8.68
N LEU A 22 12.54 -12.90 7.40
CA LEU A 22 13.71 -13.49 6.74
C LEU A 22 14.87 -12.48 6.74
N ASN A 23 14.59 -11.24 6.33
CA ASN A 23 15.56 -10.15 6.35
C ASN A 23 16.11 -9.90 7.77
N ARG A 24 15.23 -9.81 8.77
CA ARG A 24 15.61 -9.62 10.17
C ARG A 24 16.53 -10.73 10.67
N SER A 25 16.17 -12.00 10.45
CA SER A 25 17.00 -13.15 10.84
C SER A 25 18.39 -13.11 10.19
N VAL A 26 18.47 -12.82 8.89
CA VAL A 26 19.77 -12.71 8.19
C VAL A 26 20.59 -11.56 8.76
N GLY A 27 20.00 -10.37 8.97
CA GLY A 27 20.70 -9.21 9.53
C GLY A 27 21.25 -9.46 10.95
N PHE A 28 20.49 -10.14 11.81
CA PHE A 28 20.96 -10.51 13.15
C PHE A 28 22.02 -11.61 13.13
N LEU A 29 21.98 -12.54 12.17
CA LEU A 29 23.06 -13.50 11.96
C LEU A 29 24.37 -12.82 11.52
N PHE A 30 24.30 -11.87 10.58
CA PHE A 30 25.48 -11.06 10.21
C PHE A 30 26.03 -10.30 11.42
N THR A 31 25.16 -9.68 12.20
CA THR A 31 25.52 -9.00 13.46
C THR A 31 26.21 -9.94 14.42
N LEU A 32 25.66 -11.15 14.63
CA LEU A 32 26.28 -12.17 15.49
C LEU A 32 27.69 -12.50 15.02
N VAL A 33 27.86 -12.86 13.74
CA VAL A 33 29.17 -13.29 13.21
C VAL A 33 30.22 -12.18 13.30
N ILE A 34 29.85 -10.93 12.98
CA ILE A 34 30.79 -9.81 12.97
C ILE A 34 31.15 -9.37 14.41
N MET A 35 30.16 -9.31 15.30
CA MET A 35 30.36 -8.80 16.68
C MET A 35 30.86 -9.88 17.65
N TRP A 36 30.66 -11.17 17.36
CA TRP A 36 31.05 -12.27 18.25
C TRP A 36 32.46 -12.15 18.83
N PRO A 37 33.53 -12.02 18.01
CA PRO A 37 34.89 -11.98 18.55
C PRO A 37 35.16 -10.73 19.38
N ILE A 38 34.51 -9.60 19.08
CA ILE A 38 34.65 -8.35 19.83
C ILE A 38 34.01 -8.49 21.20
N ILE A 39 32.76 -8.95 21.23
CA ILE A 39 31.99 -9.08 22.47
C ILE A 39 32.52 -10.24 23.32
N PHE A 40 32.97 -11.34 22.72
CA PHE A 40 33.55 -12.47 23.44
C PHE A 40 34.86 -12.08 24.13
N ALA A 41 35.70 -11.26 23.47
CA ALA A 41 36.92 -10.73 24.07
C ALA A 41 36.64 -9.79 25.25
N TYR A 42 35.52 -9.05 25.21
CA TYR A 42 35.07 -8.24 26.34
C TYR A 42 34.48 -9.10 27.48
N SER A 43 33.55 -9.99 27.16
CA SER A 43 32.87 -10.84 28.13
C SER A 43 32.17 -12.03 27.44
N PRO A 44 32.52 -13.28 27.79
CA PRO A 44 31.82 -14.46 27.29
C PRO A 44 30.33 -14.47 27.63
N LEU A 45 29.93 -13.87 28.77
CA LEU A 45 28.53 -13.74 29.15
C LEU A 45 27.77 -12.86 28.16
N TRP A 46 28.31 -11.69 27.80
CA TRP A 46 27.70 -10.82 26.81
C TRP A 46 27.67 -11.44 25.41
N ALA A 47 28.66 -12.26 25.06
CA ALA A 47 28.64 -13.00 23.80
C ALA A 47 27.53 -14.06 23.77
N ALA A 48 27.29 -14.76 24.88
CA ALA A 48 26.16 -15.68 25.02
C ALA A 48 24.82 -14.92 24.90
N VAL A 49 24.69 -13.76 25.53
CA VAL A 49 23.51 -12.89 25.40
C VAL A 49 23.32 -12.46 23.94
N LEU A 50 24.39 -12.07 23.24
CA LEU A 50 24.35 -11.72 21.81
C LEU A 50 23.88 -12.91 20.96
N ALA A 51 24.40 -14.11 21.19
CA ALA A 51 23.99 -15.32 20.48
C ALA A 51 22.50 -15.62 20.68
N ILE A 52 22.05 -15.66 21.93
CA ILE A 52 20.64 -15.92 22.26
C ILE A 52 19.77 -14.84 21.64
N HIS A 53 20.17 -13.57 21.76
CA HIS A 53 19.46 -12.45 21.18
C HIS A 53 19.34 -12.60 19.66
N SER A 54 20.44 -12.76 18.94
CA SER A 54 20.44 -12.83 17.48
C SER A 54 19.69 -14.04 16.92
N LEU A 55 19.61 -15.15 17.64
CA LEU A 55 18.90 -16.35 17.23
C LEU A 55 17.41 -16.32 17.63
N VAL A 56 17.10 -15.93 18.86
CA VAL A 56 15.74 -16.03 19.41
C VAL A 56 14.91 -14.80 19.07
N TRP A 57 15.49 -13.60 19.09
CA TRP A 57 14.76 -12.35 18.93
C TRP A 57 13.98 -12.26 17.61
N PRO A 58 14.55 -12.57 16.43
CA PRO A 58 13.80 -12.49 15.17
C PRO A 58 12.57 -13.41 15.14
N HIS A 59 12.66 -14.59 15.78
CA HIS A 59 11.58 -15.55 15.87
C HIS A 59 10.50 -15.10 16.86
N PHE A 60 10.92 -14.55 17.99
CA PHE A 60 10.01 -13.97 18.97
C PHE A 60 9.20 -12.81 18.38
N VAL A 61 9.88 -11.86 17.72
CA VAL A 61 9.22 -10.73 17.07
C VAL A 61 8.24 -11.22 16.02
N TYR A 62 8.66 -12.14 15.14
CA TYR A 62 7.76 -12.71 14.12
C TYR A 62 6.51 -13.34 14.72
N TYR A 63 6.68 -14.18 15.76
CA TYR A 63 5.55 -14.82 16.42
C TYR A 63 4.58 -13.78 16.98
N ARG A 64 5.11 -12.76 17.66
CA ARG A 64 4.34 -11.67 18.27
C ARG A 64 3.60 -10.83 17.24
N THR A 65 4.26 -10.42 16.15
CA THR A 65 3.67 -9.53 15.15
C THR A 65 2.68 -10.25 14.25
N PHE A 66 2.95 -11.52 13.90
CA PHE A 66 2.05 -12.33 13.09
C PHE A 66 0.69 -12.62 13.77
N HIS A 67 0.69 -12.82 15.09
CA HIS A 67 -0.53 -13.10 15.87
C HIS A 67 -1.20 -11.84 16.45
N ALA A 68 -0.64 -10.65 16.21
CA ALA A 68 -1.23 -9.41 16.70
C ALA A 68 -2.52 -9.05 15.95
N ARG A 69 -3.48 -8.44 16.66
CA ARG A 69 -4.71 -7.90 16.06
C ARG A 69 -4.43 -6.84 14.98
N SER A 70 -3.33 -6.11 15.13
CA SER A 70 -2.84 -5.13 14.16
C SER A 70 -1.36 -5.40 13.88
N PRO A 71 -1.06 -6.29 12.90
CA PRO A 71 0.29 -6.79 12.69
C PRO A 71 1.30 -5.68 12.38
N LEU A 72 0.95 -4.74 11.49
CA LEU A 72 1.79 -3.58 11.14
C LEU A 72 2.08 -2.67 12.34
N ARG A 73 1.06 -2.38 13.16
CA ARG A 73 1.24 -1.50 14.32
C ARG A 73 2.15 -2.12 15.36
N GLU A 74 2.07 -3.44 15.54
CA GLU A 74 2.96 -4.17 16.44
C GLU A 74 4.38 -4.22 15.87
N GLU A 75 4.53 -4.44 14.56
CA GLU A 75 5.82 -4.46 13.87
C GLU A 75 6.61 -3.15 14.05
N VAL A 76 5.93 -1.99 13.94
CA VAL A 76 6.57 -0.67 14.16
C VAL A 76 7.19 -0.55 15.55
N LYS A 77 6.57 -1.14 16.58
CA LYS A 77 7.13 -1.11 17.95
C LYS A 77 8.41 -1.93 18.02
N TYR A 78 8.43 -3.10 17.39
CA TYR A 78 9.61 -3.95 17.37
C TYR A 78 10.73 -3.37 16.51
N ILE A 79 10.44 -2.56 15.50
CA ILE A 79 11.48 -1.80 14.79
C ILE A 79 12.16 -0.79 15.70
N PHE A 80 11.43 -0.11 16.58
CA PHE A 80 12.06 0.77 17.57
C PHE A 80 12.92 0.00 18.58
N ALA A 81 12.45 -1.17 19.01
CA ALA A 81 13.24 -2.06 19.85
C ALA A 81 14.51 -2.53 19.13
N ASP A 82 14.41 -2.95 17.87
CA ASP A 82 15.54 -3.34 17.03
C ASP A 82 16.56 -2.21 16.92
N ASN A 83 16.12 -0.97 16.67
CA ASN A 83 17.01 0.19 16.58
C ASN A 83 17.75 0.43 17.89
N ALA A 84 17.06 0.36 19.03
CA ALA A 84 17.68 0.47 20.34
C ALA A 84 18.69 -0.66 20.61
N LEU A 85 18.37 -1.89 20.21
CA LEU A 85 19.24 -3.05 20.38
C LEU A 85 20.49 -2.95 19.49
N LEU A 86 20.33 -2.55 18.22
CA LEU A 86 21.46 -2.29 17.32
C LEU A 86 22.39 -1.22 17.89
N GLY A 87 21.82 -0.13 18.42
CA GLY A 87 22.59 0.91 19.11
C GLY A 87 23.31 0.38 20.34
N PHE A 88 22.63 -0.44 21.16
CA PHE A 88 23.22 -1.07 22.34
C PHE A 88 24.43 -1.94 21.98
N TRP A 89 24.30 -2.82 21.01
CA TRP A 89 25.41 -3.67 20.55
C TRP A 89 26.55 -2.86 19.93
N LEU A 90 26.22 -1.80 19.20
CA LEU A 90 27.21 -0.88 18.64
C LEU A 90 28.03 -0.17 19.74
N GLY A 91 27.37 0.27 20.81
CA GLY A 91 28.03 0.90 21.95
C GLY A 91 28.86 -0.07 22.78
N LEU A 92 28.33 -1.28 23.03
CA LEU A 92 29.05 -2.33 23.74
C LEU A 92 30.27 -2.83 22.94
N GLY A 93 30.14 -2.90 21.62
CA GLY A 93 31.21 -3.31 20.70
C GLY A 93 32.24 -2.23 20.38
N GLY A 94 32.13 -1.03 20.96
CA GLY A 94 33.13 0.02 20.83
C GLY A 94 33.08 0.84 19.52
N PHE A 95 31.90 0.96 18.91
CA PHE A 95 31.64 1.83 17.76
C PHE A 95 32.55 1.62 16.51
N PRO A 96 32.71 0.40 15.99
CA PRO A 96 33.43 0.17 14.73
C PRO A 96 32.74 0.83 13.54
N VAL A 97 33.51 1.65 12.81
CA VAL A 97 33.00 2.51 11.71
C VAL A 97 32.24 1.70 10.65
N PRO A 98 32.68 0.51 10.21
CA PRO A 98 31.90 -0.28 9.26
C PRO A 98 30.51 -0.66 9.80
N LEU A 99 30.40 -1.03 11.08
CA LEU A 99 29.09 -1.35 11.69
C LEU A 99 28.25 -0.10 11.94
N ILE A 100 28.86 1.05 12.26
CA ILE A 100 28.13 2.33 12.31
C ILE A 100 27.43 2.56 10.97
N ALA A 101 28.16 2.45 9.87
CA ALA A 101 27.61 2.64 8.53
C ALA A 101 26.50 1.63 8.22
N LEU A 102 26.71 0.35 8.53
CA LEU A 102 25.71 -0.71 8.33
C LEU A 102 24.43 -0.44 9.12
N TYR A 103 24.54 -0.24 10.43
CA TYR A 103 23.38 -0.08 11.30
C TYR A 103 22.65 1.23 11.05
N LEU A 104 23.36 2.33 10.83
CA LEU A 104 22.74 3.60 10.48
C LEU A 104 21.96 3.49 9.17
N THR A 105 22.51 2.79 8.17
CA THR A 105 21.82 2.52 6.90
C THR A 105 20.56 1.68 7.12
N THR A 106 20.66 0.60 7.90
CA THR A 106 19.51 -0.27 8.22
C THR A 106 18.42 0.49 8.98
N VAL A 107 18.77 1.26 10.01
CA VAL A 107 17.82 2.08 10.77
C VAL A 107 17.14 3.09 9.86
N THR A 108 17.91 3.79 9.02
CA THR A 108 17.40 4.78 8.07
C THR A 108 16.39 4.16 7.13
N ILE A 109 16.76 3.06 6.48
CA ILE A 109 15.92 2.40 5.48
C ILE A 109 14.66 1.80 6.11
N ASN A 110 14.79 1.01 7.18
CA ASN A 110 13.66 0.31 7.80
C ASN A 110 12.59 1.29 8.31
N THR A 111 13.02 2.38 8.93
CA THR A 111 12.09 3.38 9.50
C THR A 111 11.48 4.28 8.43
N THR A 112 12.27 4.69 7.43
CA THR A 112 11.79 5.54 6.33
C THR A 112 10.75 4.82 5.49
N ILE A 113 10.94 3.53 5.20
CA ILE A 113 9.99 2.73 4.42
C ILE A 113 8.65 2.57 5.16
N MET A 114 8.67 2.47 6.49
CA MET A 114 7.44 2.27 7.25
C MET A 114 6.66 3.55 7.56
N GLY A 115 7.33 4.67 7.78
CA GLY A 115 6.64 5.88 8.25
C GLY A 115 7.33 7.18 7.89
N GLY A 116 8.23 7.15 6.89
CA GLY A 116 8.95 8.33 6.41
C GLY A 116 9.87 8.94 7.46
N ILE A 117 10.14 10.24 7.29
CA ILE A 117 11.16 10.97 8.07
C ILE A 117 10.82 11.06 9.57
N THR A 118 9.54 11.12 9.93
CA THR A 118 9.11 11.19 11.34
C THR A 118 9.45 9.90 12.08
N LEU A 119 9.24 8.75 11.44
CA LEU A 119 9.58 7.46 12.03
C LEU A 119 11.09 7.24 12.07
N PHE A 120 11.82 7.76 11.08
CA PHE A 120 13.28 7.81 11.10
C PHE A 120 13.82 8.59 12.29
N ALA A 121 13.38 9.82 12.51
CA ALA A 121 13.87 10.64 13.63
C ALA A 121 13.64 9.94 14.98
N ARG A 122 12.46 9.33 15.18
CA ARG A 122 12.16 8.55 16.38
C ARG A 122 13.05 7.32 16.49
N GLY A 123 13.21 6.56 15.41
CA GLY A 123 14.02 5.36 15.37
C GLY A 123 15.50 5.63 15.61
N PHE A 124 16.02 6.73 15.06
CA PHE A 124 17.38 7.21 15.33
C PHE A 124 17.55 7.58 16.80
N GLY A 125 16.56 8.24 17.42
CA GLY A 125 16.56 8.50 18.86
C GLY A 125 16.66 7.22 19.71
N PHE A 126 15.92 6.17 19.35
CA PHE A 126 16.05 4.85 19.99
C PHE A 126 17.45 4.24 19.82
N MET A 127 18.04 4.36 18.63
CA MET A 127 19.41 3.89 18.40
C MET A 127 20.42 4.63 19.26
N LEU A 128 20.34 5.97 19.33
CA LEU A 128 21.20 6.77 20.19
C LEU A 128 21.06 6.39 21.67
N PHE A 129 19.84 6.18 22.13
CA PHE A 129 19.58 5.70 23.49
C PHE A 129 20.27 4.35 23.75
N GLY A 130 20.17 3.41 22.81
CA GLY A 130 20.90 2.15 22.84
C GLY A 130 22.42 2.36 22.93
N CYS A 131 22.98 3.18 22.05
CA CYS A 131 24.41 3.50 22.01
C CYS A 131 24.92 4.02 23.36
N VAL A 132 24.14 4.90 24.01
CA VAL A 132 24.48 5.45 25.32
C VAL A 132 24.50 4.36 26.39
N LEU A 133 23.50 3.48 26.41
CA LEU A 133 23.45 2.36 27.36
C LEU A 133 24.61 1.38 27.15
N GLY A 134 24.88 0.98 25.91
CA GLY A 134 25.97 0.06 25.58
C GLY A 134 27.35 0.68 25.88
N GLY A 135 27.55 1.94 25.50
CA GLY A 135 28.79 2.68 25.76
C GLY A 135 29.03 2.89 27.26
N TRP A 136 27.98 3.14 28.04
CA TRP A 136 28.09 3.28 29.49
C TRP A 136 28.51 1.96 30.19
N MET A 137 28.02 0.81 29.71
CA MET A 137 28.42 -0.50 30.23
C MET A 137 29.86 -0.88 29.88
N GLN A 138 30.33 -0.52 28.68
CA GLN A 138 31.68 -0.83 28.21
C GLN A 138 32.74 0.13 28.76
N GLY A 139 32.38 1.37 29.09
CA GLY A 139 33.32 2.43 29.50
C GLY A 139 33.78 3.34 28.36
N TRP A 140 32.93 3.58 27.35
CA TRP A 140 33.20 4.44 26.19
C TRP A 140 34.55 4.18 25.50
N HIS A 141 34.57 3.17 24.64
CA HIS A 141 35.71 2.88 23.78
C HIS A 141 35.36 3.12 22.32
N PHE A 142 36.24 3.76 21.56
CA PHE A 142 36.08 3.95 20.13
C PHE A 142 37.18 3.17 19.39
N PHE A 143 36.77 2.12 18.68
CA PHE A 143 37.63 1.32 17.84
C PHE A 143 37.17 1.49 16.40
N ALA A 144 37.89 2.27 15.59
CA ALA A 144 37.41 2.62 14.25
C ALA A 144 37.34 1.43 13.28
N ASN A 145 38.23 0.45 13.46
CA ASN A 145 38.45 -0.59 12.46
C ASN A 145 37.63 -1.85 12.77
N LEU A 146 37.59 -2.78 11.83
CA LEU A 146 37.28 -4.18 12.11
C LEU A 146 38.40 -5.01 11.53
N PRO A 147 38.61 -6.24 12.02
CA PRO A 147 39.39 -7.22 11.27
C PRO A 147 38.89 -7.31 9.82
N THR A 148 39.79 -7.62 8.89
CA THR A 148 39.48 -7.63 7.44
C THR A 148 38.22 -8.42 7.10
N TYR A 149 38.02 -9.60 7.72
CA TYR A 149 36.82 -10.41 7.49
C TYR A 149 35.54 -9.68 7.93
N GLY A 150 35.57 -8.95 9.06
CA GLY A 150 34.42 -8.22 9.58
C GLY A 150 34.04 -7.05 8.68
N THR A 151 35.03 -6.33 8.15
CA THR A 151 34.82 -5.27 7.16
C THR A 151 34.23 -5.83 5.86
N VAL A 152 34.79 -6.92 5.33
CA VAL A 152 34.29 -7.57 4.10
C VAL A 152 32.85 -8.05 4.27
N LEU A 153 32.52 -8.71 5.39
CA LEU A 153 31.16 -9.15 5.70
C LEU A 153 30.19 -7.97 5.81
N THR A 154 30.64 -6.85 6.40
CA THR A 154 29.84 -5.63 6.48
C THR A 154 29.52 -5.06 5.09
N ILE A 155 30.51 -5.01 4.19
CA ILE A 155 30.34 -4.55 2.81
C ILE A 155 29.37 -5.47 2.05
N ILE A 156 29.55 -6.79 2.14
CA ILE A 156 28.66 -7.78 1.53
C ILE A 156 27.23 -7.63 2.07
N GLY A 157 27.09 -7.49 3.39
CA GLY A 157 25.80 -7.28 4.04
C GLY A 157 25.09 -6.02 3.55
N LEU A 158 25.83 -4.90 3.43
CA LEU A 158 25.29 -3.64 2.92
C LEU A 158 24.86 -3.75 1.46
N TRP A 159 25.67 -4.42 0.63
CA TRP A 159 25.36 -4.64 -0.79
C TRP A 159 24.12 -5.51 -0.98
N LEU A 160 24.02 -6.64 -0.26
CA LEU A 160 22.86 -7.54 -0.32
C LEU A 160 21.59 -6.86 0.20
N TYR A 161 21.69 -6.19 1.35
CA TYR A 161 20.56 -5.47 1.94
C TYR A 161 20.09 -4.32 1.06
N GLY A 162 21.03 -3.55 0.49
CA GLY A 162 20.76 -2.48 -0.46
C GLY A 162 20.09 -2.98 -1.74
N GLY A 163 20.58 -4.09 -2.30
CA GLY A 163 19.99 -4.71 -3.49
C GLY A 163 18.58 -5.21 -3.23
N MET A 164 18.37 -5.90 -2.11
CA MET A 164 17.05 -6.40 -1.71
C MET A 164 16.05 -5.26 -1.51
N ILE A 165 16.43 -4.19 -0.79
CA ILE A 165 15.52 -3.07 -0.58
C ILE A 165 15.26 -2.29 -1.87
N SER A 166 16.25 -2.15 -2.74
CA SER A 166 16.07 -1.50 -4.05
C SER A 166 15.03 -2.25 -4.88
N HIS A 167 15.06 -3.59 -4.87
CA HIS A 167 14.04 -4.40 -5.52
C HIS A 167 12.64 -4.20 -4.91
N TYR A 168 12.53 -4.18 -3.57
CA TYR A 168 11.27 -3.88 -2.89
C TYR A 168 10.74 -2.47 -3.21
N SER A 169 11.61 -1.47 -3.20
CA SER A 169 11.24 -0.09 -3.51
C SER A 169 10.78 0.04 -4.97
N TYR A 170 11.47 -0.62 -5.90
CA TYR A 170 11.10 -0.62 -7.31
C TYR A 170 9.72 -1.24 -7.54
N THR A 171 9.46 -2.41 -6.96
CA THR A 171 8.16 -3.10 -7.10
C THR A 171 7.01 -2.30 -6.50
N GLN A 172 7.21 -1.66 -5.33
CA GLN A 172 6.22 -0.77 -4.74
C GLN A 172 5.97 0.48 -5.59
N ALA A 173 7.02 1.11 -6.11
CA ALA A 173 6.89 2.30 -6.96
C ALA A 173 6.07 1.99 -8.23
N GLN A 174 6.30 0.84 -8.86
CA GLN A 174 5.52 0.40 -10.02
C GLN A 174 4.04 0.16 -9.68
N GLY A 175 3.75 -0.46 -8.54
CA GLY A 175 2.37 -0.63 -8.06
C GLY A 175 1.64 0.69 -7.86
N LEU A 176 2.32 1.69 -7.26
CA LEU A 176 1.76 3.03 -7.07
C LEU A 176 1.47 3.74 -8.40
N ILE A 177 2.34 3.59 -9.40
CA ILE A 177 2.12 4.15 -10.74
C ILE A 177 0.86 3.56 -11.38
N GLN A 178 0.64 2.24 -11.25
CA GLN A 178 -0.55 1.58 -11.79
C GLN A 178 -1.83 2.07 -11.10
N VAL A 179 -1.82 2.16 -9.77
CA VAL A 179 -2.98 2.70 -9.01
C VAL A 179 -3.28 4.14 -9.42
N LYS A 180 -2.24 4.98 -9.56
CA LYS A 180 -2.43 6.37 -10.01
C LYS A 180 -3.01 6.45 -11.42
N ARG A 181 -2.55 5.59 -12.35
CA ARG A 181 -3.09 5.51 -13.71
C ARG A 181 -4.55 5.07 -13.71
N TYR A 182 -4.89 4.07 -12.91
CA TYR A 182 -6.26 3.60 -12.74
C TYR A 182 -7.19 4.70 -12.21
N LEU A 183 -6.77 5.42 -11.17
CA LEU A 183 -7.56 6.54 -10.62
C LEU A 183 -7.73 7.68 -11.64
N LYS A 184 -6.68 7.99 -12.41
CA LYS A 184 -6.75 9.01 -13.46
C LYS A 184 -7.73 8.62 -14.56
N GLN A 185 -7.74 7.35 -14.97
CA GLN A 185 -8.67 6.84 -15.98
C GLN A 185 -10.13 6.90 -15.49
N ARG A 186 -10.40 6.51 -14.23
CA ARG A 186 -11.73 6.65 -13.63
C ARG A 186 -12.20 8.09 -13.50
N ASN A 187 -11.32 9.01 -13.12
CA ASN A 187 -11.67 10.43 -13.06
C ASN A 187 -12.00 11.00 -14.45
N ALA A 188 -11.24 10.62 -15.49
CA ALA A 188 -11.52 11.03 -16.87
C ALA A 188 -12.86 10.48 -17.40
N GLU A 189 -13.24 9.26 -17.02
CA GLU A 189 -14.57 8.69 -17.34
C GLU A 189 -15.71 9.50 -16.69
N LEU A 190 -15.53 9.96 -15.44
CA LEU A 190 -16.52 10.78 -14.73
C LEU A 190 -16.63 12.19 -15.31
N GLU A 191 -15.51 12.82 -15.68
CA GLU A 191 -15.50 14.13 -16.34
C GLU A 191 -16.21 14.06 -17.70
N ALA A 192 -15.98 13.00 -18.49
CA ALA A 192 -16.69 12.79 -19.75
C ALA A 192 -18.20 12.56 -19.56
N LEU A 193 -18.62 11.86 -18.49
CA LEU A 193 -20.03 11.70 -18.15
C LEU A 193 -20.68 13.02 -17.73
N ASP A 194 -19.98 13.85 -16.95
CA ASP A 194 -20.48 15.17 -16.52
C ASP A 194 -20.58 16.15 -17.70
N GLU A 195 -19.64 16.10 -18.64
CA GLU A 195 -19.69 16.88 -19.89
C GLU A 195 -20.88 16.46 -20.77
N ILE A 196 -21.15 15.16 -20.91
CA ILE A 196 -22.32 14.66 -21.63
C ILE A 196 -23.61 15.10 -20.92
N VAL A 197 -23.67 15.01 -19.59
CA VAL A 197 -24.84 15.43 -18.79
C VAL A 197 -25.06 16.94 -18.89
N GLN A 198 -24.01 17.76 -18.84
CA GLN A 198 -24.11 19.21 -19.01
C GLN A 198 -24.51 19.60 -20.44
N THR A 199 -24.02 18.89 -21.45
CA THR A 199 -24.42 19.10 -22.85
C THR A 199 -25.89 18.70 -23.05
N LEU A 200 -26.33 17.57 -22.47
CA LEU A 200 -27.73 17.14 -22.43
C LEU A 200 -28.65 18.14 -21.71
N ASN A 201 -28.19 18.71 -20.60
CA ASN A 201 -28.97 19.64 -19.78
C ASN A 201 -29.05 21.04 -20.43
N ARG A 202 -28.17 21.36 -21.38
CA ARG A 202 -28.18 22.62 -22.12
C ARG A 202 -29.08 22.57 -23.36
N GLU A 203 -29.32 21.39 -23.91
CA GLU A 203 -30.23 21.12 -25.03
C GLU A 203 -31.50 20.42 -24.55
N THR A 204 -32.33 21.15 -23.79
CA THR A 204 -33.68 20.71 -23.44
C THR A 204 -34.57 20.60 -24.69
N ASP A 205 -34.51 19.44 -25.33
CA ASP A 205 -35.65 18.82 -26.00
C ASP A 205 -35.85 17.42 -25.40
N TYR A 206 -36.62 17.37 -24.30
CA TYR A 206 -36.85 16.20 -23.46
C TYR A 206 -37.28 14.98 -24.29
N ASN A 207 -38.03 15.21 -25.37
CA ASN A 207 -38.49 14.18 -26.30
C ASN A 207 -37.33 13.55 -27.08
N ARG A 208 -36.32 14.34 -27.46
CA ARG A 208 -35.13 13.88 -28.19
C ARG A 208 -34.27 12.99 -27.30
N LEU A 209 -34.15 13.34 -26.02
CA LEU A 209 -33.47 12.57 -25.00
C LEU A 209 -34.09 11.17 -24.80
N LEU A 210 -35.42 11.13 -24.63
CA LEU A 210 -36.14 9.87 -24.46
C LEU A 210 -36.04 8.96 -25.69
N ARG A 211 -36.06 9.55 -26.89
CA ARG A 211 -35.93 8.79 -28.14
C ARG A 211 -34.53 8.20 -28.31
N THR A 212 -33.46 8.95 -28.03
CA THR A 212 -32.09 8.44 -28.08
C THR A 212 -31.82 7.34 -27.03
N LEU A 213 -32.44 7.44 -25.85
CA LEU A 213 -32.37 6.36 -24.85
C LEU A 213 -33.07 5.09 -25.32
N LEU A 214 -34.20 5.18 -26.03
CA LEU A 214 -34.87 4.02 -26.65
C LEU A 214 -33.99 3.39 -27.74
N GLU A 215 -33.40 4.20 -28.63
CA GLU A 215 -32.52 3.69 -29.70
C GLU A 215 -31.31 2.93 -29.14
N LYS A 216 -30.62 3.51 -28.15
CA LYS A 216 -29.46 2.88 -27.53
C LYS A 216 -29.85 1.71 -26.62
N GLY A 217 -31.03 1.75 -25.99
CA GLY A 217 -31.56 0.65 -25.18
C GLY A 217 -31.89 -0.58 -26.03
N MET A 218 -32.43 -0.41 -27.23
CA MET A 218 -32.70 -1.51 -28.16
C MET A 218 -31.43 -2.26 -28.59
N LEU A 219 -30.26 -1.61 -28.60
CA LEU A 219 -28.98 -2.29 -28.85
C LEU A 219 -28.58 -3.25 -27.71
N LEU A 220 -29.06 -3.03 -26.49
CA LEU A 220 -28.83 -3.93 -25.35
C LEU A 220 -29.78 -5.13 -25.34
N PHE A 221 -30.88 -5.07 -26.10
CA PHE A 221 -31.88 -6.12 -26.23
C PHE A 221 -32.16 -6.44 -27.71
N PRO A 222 -31.23 -7.12 -28.41
CA PRO A 222 -31.27 -7.28 -29.88
C PRO A 222 -32.49 -8.06 -30.42
N ASN A 223 -33.29 -8.70 -29.57
CA ASN A 223 -34.52 -9.39 -29.95
C ASN A 223 -35.79 -8.52 -29.80
N SER A 224 -35.70 -7.29 -29.29
CA SER A 224 -36.85 -6.39 -29.18
C SER A 224 -36.99 -5.54 -30.43
N GLU A 225 -38.10 -5.67 -31.14
CA GLU A 225 -38.38 -4.90 -32.36
C GLU A 225 -39.00 -3.52 -32.09
N ARG A 226 -39.59 -3.32 -30.89
CA ARG A 226 -40.38 -2.13 -30.56
C ARG A 226 -40.18 -1.73 -29.11
N ALA A 227 -40.12 -0.42 -28.86
CA ALA A 227 -39.99 0.13 -27.51
C ALA A 227 -40.65 1.51 -27.42
N PHE A 228 -41.25 1.83 -26.28
CA PHE A 228 -41.88 3.13 -26.03
C PHE A 228 -41.81 3.51 -24.55
N PHE A 229 -41.82 4.82 -24.30
CA PHE A 229 -41.90 5.40 -22.96
C PHE A 229 -43.33 5.85 -22.68
N LEU A 230 -43.89 5.39 -21.56
CA LEU A 230 -45.17 5.84 -21.03
C LEU A 230 -44.95 6.76 -19.85
N GLU A 231 -45.56 7.93 -19.91
CA GLU A 231 -45.71 8.84 -18.79
C GLU A 231 -47.12 8.65 -18.21
N PHE A 232 -47.19 8.30 -16.91
CA PHE A 232 -48.46 8.10 -16.22
C PHE A 232 -48.70 9.28 -15.28
N ASP A 233 -49.75 10.04 -15.57
CA ASP A 233 -50.18 11.12 -14.69
C ASP A 233 -51.11 10.56 -13.60
N ALA A 234 -50.60 10.54 -12.37
CA ALA A 234 -51.29 9.97 -11.21
C ALA A 234 -52.53 10.78 -10.78
N LEU A 235 -52.67 12.03 -11.20
CA LEU A 235 -53.82 12.88 -10.86
C LEU A 235 -54.96 12.72 -11.86
N THR A 236 -54.62 12.56 -13.14
CA THR A 236 -55.62 12.40 -14.21
C THR A 236 -55.89 10.94 -14.57
N HIS A 237 -55.13 10.01 -13.99
CA HIS A 237 -55.14 8.57 -14.30
C HIS A 237 -54.98 8.26 -15.80
N LYS A 238 -54.34 9.16 -16.54
CA LYS A 238 -54.07 9.01 -17.97
C LYS A 238 -52.62 8.62 -18.20
N ALA A 239 -52.42 7.61 -19.04
CA ALA A 239 -51.12 7.25 -19.57
C ALA A 239 -50.95 7.93 -20.94
N ARG A 240 -49.81 8.57 -21.16
CA ARG A 240 -49.43 9.19 -22.44
C ARG A 240 -48.11 8.60 -22.92
N THR A 241 -48.00 8.37 -24.22
CA THR A 241 -46.73 7.93 -24.81
C THR A 241 -45.87 9.15 -25.12
N THR A 242 -44.67 9.21 -24.53
CA THR A 242 -43.76 10.38 -24.67
C THR A 242 -42.70 10.15 -25.74
N ALA A 243 -42.33 8.89 -26.02
CA ALA A 243 -41.46 8.51 -27.14
C ALA A 243 -41.71 7.06 -27.57
N SER A 244 -41.61 6.76 -28.87
CA SER A 244 -41.79 5.40 -29.42
C SER A 244 -40.82 5.12 -30.57
N ILE A 245 -40.46 3.84 -30.73
CA ILE A 245 -39.63 3.29 -31.81
C ILE A 245 -40.21 1.96 -32.28
N GLY A 246 -40.23 1.75 -33.60
CA GLY A 246 -40.71 0.51 -34.23
C GLY A 246 -42.24 0.45 -34.41
N PHE A 247 -42.94 1.56 -34.19
CA PHE A 247 -44.38 1.70 -34.45
C PHE A 247 -44.61 2.60 -35.68
N PRO A 248 -45.59 2.30 -36.56
CA PRO A 248 -45.92 3.16 -37.70
C PRO A 248 -46.35 4.55 -37.21
N GLU A 249 -46.03 5.59 -37.98
CA GLU A 249 -46.24 7.02 -37.64
C GLU A 249 -47.71 7.44 -37.41
N ASN A 250 -48.68 6.51 -37.51
CA ASN A 250 -50.13 6.76 -37.47
C ASN A 250 -50.77 6.51 -36.09
N PHE A 251 -50.07 6.80 -35.00
CA PHE A 251 -50.66 6.74 -33.66
C PHE A 251 -50.80 8.15 -33.09
N ASP A 252 -52.04 8.55 -32.80
CA ASP A 252 -52.31 9.81 -32.10
C ASP A 252 -51.77 9.78 -30.66
N ALA A 253 -51.81 10.93 -29.97
CA ALA A 253 -51.27 11.09 -28.61
C ALA A 253 -51.94 10.19 -27.55
N GLU A 254 -52.95 9.40 -27.92
CA GLU A 254 -53.67 8.44 -27.08
C GLU A 254 -53.48 6.97 -27.54
N GLY A 255 -52.64 6.72 -28.56
CA GLY A 255 -52.32 5.37 -29.00
C GLY A 255 -53.45 4.69 -29.76
N ARG A 256 -54.30 5.44 -30.47
CA ARG A 256 -55.29 4.91 -31.42
C ARG A 256 -54.82 5.11 -32.87
N PRO A 257 -55.17 4.20 -33.80
CA PRO A 257 -54.90 4.40 -35.21
C PRO A 257 -55.70 5.60 -35.73
N ASP A 258 -55.02 6.56 -36.36
CA ASP A 258 -55.65 7.71 -37.00
C ASP A 258 -56.39 7.24 -38.28
N LEU A 259 -57.72 7.23 -38.20
CA LEU A 259 -58.63 6.78 -39.27
C LEU A 259 -59.00 7.92 -40.24
N SER A 260 -58.43 9.12 -40.10
CA SER A 260 -58.78 10.29 -40.93
C SER A 260 -58.25 10.25 -42.37
N LEU A 261 -57.44 9.26 -42.73
CA LEU A 261 -56.87 9.08 -44.08
C LEU A 261 -57.48 7.88 -44.84
N LEU A 262 -58.60 7.33 -44.38
CA LEU A 262 -59.36 6.28 -45.10
C LEU A 262 -60.62 6.81 -45.82
N GLU A 263 -60.86 8.12 -45.79
CA GLU A 263 -61.87 8.80 -46.59
C GLU A 263 -61.17 9.79 -47.54
N ASP A 264 -60.59 9.25 -48.62
CA ASP A 264 -60.59 9.81 -49.99
C ASP A 264 -59.93 8.83 -50.98
#